data_AF-A0AAN8XQ80-F1
#
_entry.id   AF-A0AAN8XQ80-F1
#
_cell.length_a   1.000
_cell.length_b   1.000
_cell.length_c   1.000
_cell.angle_alpha   90.00
_cell.angle_beta   90.00
_cell.angle_gamma   90.00
#
_symmetry.space_group_name_H-M   'P 1'
#
loop_
_entity.id
_entity.type
_entity.pdbx_description
1 polymer ?
#
loop_
_entity_poly.entity_id
_entity_poly.type
_entity_poly.pdbx_seq_one_letter_code
_entity_poly.pdbx_strand_id
1 'polypeptide(L)'
;MCGIFCSIVYNQNTFLNEIIKNKDFKQTNPQFAEFQEAFQNRGPDHYSELLIDVSPHTVVQFAASVLWTQGSSPAPQPFHEDGNVLLWNGDIFSGPLVSC
;
A
#
# COMPACT_ATOMS: atom_id res chain seq x y z
N MET A 1 -8.85 6.52 11.30
CA MET A 1 -9.23 6.41 9.87
C MET A 1 -8.05 5.79 9.16
N CYS A 2 -8.22 4.88 8.22
CA CYS A 2 -7.08 4.27 7.54
C CYS A 2 -6.12 5.31 6.92
N GLY A 3 -4.86 4.94 6.78
CA GLY A 3 -3.89 5.61 5.92
C GLY A 3 -3.74 4.81 4.62
N ILE A 4 -3.76 5.50 3.48
CA ILE A 4 -3.45 4.91 2.17
C ILE A 4 -2.36 5.74 1.51
N PHE A 5 -1.40 5.06 0.89
CA PHE A 5 -0.29 5.69 0.19
C PHE A 5 0.00 4.93 -1.10
N CYS A 6 0.29 5.69 -2.16
CA CYS A 6 0.71 5.16 -3.45
C CYS A 6 1.80 6.06 -4.01
N SER A 7 2.88 5.47 -4.52
CA SER A 7 3.86 6.20 -5.31
C SER A 7 4.29 5.39 -6.53
N ILE A 8 4.51 6.09 -7.63
CA ILE A 8 5.00 5.51 -8.89
C ILE A 8 6.42 6.02 -9.09
N VAL A 9 7.37 5.09 -9.14
CA VAL A 9 8.79 5.38 -9.33
C VAL A 9 9.17 4.97 -10.74
N TYR A 10 9.62 5.94 -11.53
CA TYR A 10 10.21 5.71 -12.84
C TYR A 10 11.72 5.88 -12.78
N ASN A 11 12.47 4.90 -13.27
CA ASN A 11 13.93 4.94 -13.31
C ASN A 11 14.48 4.27 -14.59
N GLN A 12 15.23 5.04 -15.37
CA GLN A 12 15.93 4.52 -16.56
C GLN A 12 17.05 3.54 -16.20
N ASN A 13 17.61 3.66 -15.00
CA ASN A 13 18.62 2.74 -14.48
C ASN A 13 17.94 1.57 -13.74
N THR A 14 17.78 0.45 -14.45
CA THR A 14 17.11 -0.75 -13.95
C THR A 14 17.79 -1.40 -12.74
N PHE A 15 19.11 -1.18 -12.57
CA PHE A 15 19.85 -1.67 -11.40
C PHE A 15 19.35 -1.04 -10.08
N LEU A 16 18.91 0.22 -10.12
CA LEU A 16 18.32 0.87 -8.95
C LEU A 16 16.96 0.27 -8.59
N ASN A 17 16.19 -0.18 -9.59
CA ASN A 17 14.94 -0.90 -9.34
C ASN A 17 15.22 -2.25 -8.66
N GLU A 18 16.28 -2.97 -9.05
CA GLU A 18 16.67 -4.19 -8.35
C GLU A 18 17.15 -3.95 -6.90
N ILE A 19 17.82 -2.83 -6.64
CA ILE A 19 18.18 -2.44 -5.27
C ILE A 19 16.93 -2.15 -4.44
N ILE A 20 15.93 -1.46 -5.03
CA ILE A 20 14.65 -1.19 -4.39
C ILE A 20 13.93 -2.49 -4.02
N LYS A 21 14.00 -3.51 -4.87
CA LYS A 21 13.40 -4.84 -4.61
C LYS A 21 14.02 -5.57 -3.43
N ASN A 22 15.34 -5.45 -3.26
CA ASN A 22 16.11 -6.25 -2.32
C ASN A 22 16.32 -5.59 -0.95
N LYS A 23 15.76 -4.39 -0.73
CA LYS A 23 15.90 -3.64 0.52
C LYS A 23 14.58 -3.55 1.27
N ASP A 24 14.70 -3.46 2.59
CA ASP A 24 13.60 -3.00 3.45
C ASP A 24 13.07 -1.65 2.96
N PHE A 25 11.75 -1.54 2.87
CA PHE A 25 11.03 -0.42 2.27
C PHE A 25 11.41 0.95 2.84
N LYS A 26 11.80 1.00 4.12
CA LYS A 26 12.31 2.21 4.77
C LYS A 26 13.46 2.88 4.00
N GLN A 27 14.21 2.13 3.20
CA GLN A 27 15.32 2.65 2.40
C GLN A 27 14.95 3.05 0.97
N THR A 28 13.79 2.66 0.45
CA THR A 28 13.48 2.74 -0.98
C THR A 28 12.71 4.00 -1.35
N ASN A 29 11.97 4.58 -0.41
CA ASN A 29 11.31 5.87 -0.60
C ASN A 29 11.56 6.80 0.62
N PRO A 30 12.58 7.68 0.57
CA PRO A 30 12.89 8.57 1.67
C PRO A 30 11.75 9.53 2.01
N GLN A 31 10.94 9.90 1.02
CA GLN A 31 9.77 10.77 1.25
C GLN A 31 8.72 10.06 2.09
N PHE A 32 8.46 8.76 1.83
CA PHE A 32 7.54 7.98 2.66
C PHE A 32 8.07 7.74 4.07
N ALA A 33 9.38 7.49 4.19
CA ALA A 33 10.02 7.26 5.49
C ALA A 33 9.87 8.46 6.45
N GLU A 34 9.86 9.70 5.94
CA GLU A 34 9.71 10.92 6.74
C GLU A 34 8.37 11.00 7.50
N PHE A 35 7.31 10.36 6.99
CA PHE A 35 5.97 10.41 7.61
C PHE A 35 5.39 9.04 7.92
N GLN A 36 6.17 7.96 7.79
CA GLN A 36 5.70 6.58 7.99
C GLN A 36 5.08 6.36 9.37
N GLU A 37 5.67 6.93 10.43
CA GLU A 37 5.14 6.80 11.78
C GLU A 37 3.77 7.48 11.92
N ALA A 38 3.65 8.73 11.47
CA ALA A 38 2.38 9.45 11.46
C ALA A 38 1.33 8.75 10.59
N PHE A 39 1.76 8.11 9.50
CA PHE A 39 0.93 7.29 8.64
C PHE A 39 0.42 6.04 9.35
N GLN A 40 1.28 5.31 10.06
CA GLN A 40 0.90 4.12 10.83
C GLN A 40 -0.03 4.44 12.00
N ASN A 41 0.14 5.60 12.64
CA ASN A 41 -0.75 6.07 13.71
C ASN A 41 -2.20 6.27 13.28
N ARG A 42 -2.47 6.40 11.98
CA ARG A 42 -3.85 6.52 11.45
C ARG A 42 -4.62 5.20 11.56
N GLY A 43 -3.91 4.07 11.43
CA GLY A 43 -4.47 2.72 11.36
C GLY A 43 -3.59 1.70 12.09
N PRO A 44 -3.74 1.61 13.43
CA PRO A 44 -2.87 0.79 14.27
C PRO A 44 -3.19 -0.71 14.24
N ASP A 45 -4.32 -1.13 13.66
CA ASP A 45 -4.75 -2.53 13.72
C ASP A 45 -3.98 -3.41 12.73
N HIS A 46 -3.57 -2.84 11.59
CA HIS A 46 -2.76 -3.54 10.61
C HIS A 46 -1.96 -2.57 9.73
N TYR A 47 -0.74 -2.95 9.37
CA TYR A 47 0.09 -2.23 8.41
C TYR A 47 0.65 -3.20 7.38
N SER A 48 0.58 -2.84 6.11
CA SER A 48 1.26 -3.60 5.06
C SER A 48 1.66 -2.74 3.86
N GLU A 49 2.59 -3.26 3.07
CA GLU A 49 3.12 -2.64 1.86
C GLU A 49 3.15 -3.65 0.72
N LEU A 50 2.99 -3.15 -0.51
CA LEU A 50 3.06 -3.94 -1.75
C LEU A 50 3.89 -3.19 -2.80
N LEU A 51 4.89 -3.87 -3.36
CA LEU A 51 5.64 -3.43 -4.53
C LEU A 51 5.18 -4.18 -5.76
N ILE A 52 4.93 -3.45 -6.85
CA ILE A 52 4.63 -4.04 -8.15
C ILE A 52 5.59 -3.50 -9.20
N ASP A 53 6.23 -4.41 -9.93
CA ASP A 53 6.93 -4.11 -11.17
C ASP A 53 5.92 -3.99 -12.32
N VAL A 54 5.72 -2.77 -12.83
CA VAL A 54 4.85 -2.54 -13.99
C VAL A 54 5.65 -2.66 -15.30
N SER A 55 6.93 -2.31 -15.25
CA SER A 55 7.87 -2.43 -16.37
C SER A 55 9.31 -2.50 -15.84
N PRO A 56 10.33 -2.79 -16.68
CA PRO A 56 11.73 -2.74 -16.26
C PRO A 56 12.14 -1.41 -15.60
N HIS A 57 11.46 -0.32 -15.98
CA HIS A 57 11.74 1.04 -15.54
C HIS A 57 10.74 1.59 -14.53
N THR A 58 9.72 0.82 -14.14
CA THR A 58 8.60 1.34 -13.36
C THR A 58 8.22 0.40 -12.23
N VAL A 59 8.30 0.92 -11.01
CA VAL A 59 7.90 0.25 -9.79
C VAL A 59 6.82 1.09 -9.12
N VAL A 60 5.76 0.44 -8.64
CA VAL A 60 4.69 1.09 -7.87
C VAL A 60 4.75 0.59 -6.44
N GLN A 61 4.80 1.53 -5.50
CA GLN A 61 4.66 1.29 -4.06
C GLN A 61 3.22 1.56 -3.66
N PHE A 62 2.65 0.63 -2.92
CA PHE A 62 1.43 0.81 -2.16
C PHE A 62 1.72 0.56 -0.69
N ALA A 63 1.14 1.36 0.20
CA ALA A 63 1.18 1.13 1.63
C ALA A 63 -0.17 1.46 2.26
N ALA A 64 -0.59 0.69 3.26
CA ALA A 64 -1.81 0.93 3.99
C ALA A 64 -1.61 0.74 5.50
N SER A 65 -2.22 1.62 6.28
CA SER A 65 -2.45 1.45 7.72
C SER A 65 -3.95 1.36 7.97
N VAL A 66 -4.41 0.27 8.57
CA VAL A 66 -5.82 -0.05 8.74
C VAL A 66 -6.26 0.29 10.16
N LEU A 67 -7.28 1.14 10.27
CA LEU A 67 -8.10 1.23 11.47
C LEU A 67 -9.39 0.44 11.19
N TRP A 68 -9.59 -0.66 11.91
CA TRP A 68 -10.72 -1.55 11.70
C TRP A 68 -11.95 -1.08 12.48
N THR A 69 -12.97 -0.62 11.76
CA THR A 69 -14.21 -0.07 12.33
C THR A 69 -15.42 -0.96 12.14
N GLN A 70 -15.46 -1.82 11.13
CA GLN A 70 -16.65 -2.60 10.75
C GLN A 70 -16.29 -3.99 10.22
N GLY A 71 -17.03 -5.02 10.62
CA GLY A 71 -16.84 -6.41 10.18
C GLY A 71 -16.17 -7.30 11.25
N SER A 72 -16.14 -8.62 11.03
CA SER A 72 -15.75 -9.60 12.05
C SER A 72 -14.24 -9.69 12.31
N SER A 73 -13.41 -9.27 11.37
CA SER A 73 -11.94 -9.36 11.46
C SER A 73 -11.30 -8.33 10.55
N PRO A 74 -10.17 -7.69 10.94
CA PRO A 74 -9.47 -6.72 10.11
C PRO A 74 -9.30 -7.19 8.67
N ALA A 75 -9.77 -6.39 7.70
CA ALA A 75 -9.49 -6.62 6.29
C ALA A 75 -8.14 -5.96 5.93
N PRO A 76 -7.09 -6.75 5.64
CA PRO A 76 -5.79 -6.20 5.26
C PRO A 76 -5.88 -5.43 3.95
N GLN A 77 -5.06 -4.40 3.83
CA GLN A 77 -4.85 -3.63 2.61
C GLN A 77 -3.33 -3.42 2.43
N PRO A 78 -2.80 -3.31 1.21
CA PRO A 78 -3.50 -3.31 -0.08
C PRO A 78 -4.17 -4.66 -0.41
N PHE A 79 -5.38 -4.63 -0.97
CA PHE A 79 -6.01 -5.83 -1.54
C PHE A 79 -5.53 -5.97 -2.99
N HIS A 80 -5.13 -7.17 -3.39
CA HIS A 80 -4.58 -7.45 -4.72
C HIS A 80 -5.21 -8.71 -5.29
N GLU A 81 -5.77 -8.60 -6.50
CA GLU A 81 -6.39 -9.70 -7.24
C GLU A 81 -6.42 -9.39 -8.75
N ASP A 82 -6.05 -10.37 -9.59
CA ASP A 82 -6.09 -10.29 -11.06
C ASP A 82 -5.46 -9.01 -11.66
N GLY A 83 -4.34 -8.57 -11.09
CA GLY A 83 -3.61 -7.37 -11.54
C GLY A 83 -4.22 -6.04 -11.06
N ASN A 84 -5.31 -6.08 -10.29
CA ASN A 84 -5.88 -4.92 -9.63
C ASN A 84 -5.30 -4.78 -8.22
N VAL A 85 -5.09 -3.52 -7.79
CA VAL A 85 -4.73 -3.20 -6.41
C VAL A 85 -5.72 -2.18 -5.88
N LEU A 86 -6.33 -2.47 -4.73
CA LEU A 86 -7.28 -1.60 -4.06
C LEU A 86 -6.74 -1.17 -2.70
N LEU A 87 -6.77 0.15 -2.48
CA LEU A 87 -6.62 0.79 -1.19
C LEU A 87 -7.79 1.72 -0.98
N TRP A 88 -8.28 1.78 0.25
CA TRP A 88 -9.49 2.49 0.61
C TRP A 88 -9.37 3.05 2.04
N ASN A 89 -9.72 4.33 2.18
CA ASN A 89 -9.93 4.98 3.47
C ASN A 89 -11.32 5.63 3.48
N GLY A 90 -12.26 4.99 4.19
CA GLY A 90 -13.66 5.39 4.29
C GLY A 90 -14.52 4.20 4.72
N ASP A 91 -15.83 4.32 4.60
CA ASP A 91 -16.78 3.25 4.90
C ASP A 91 -17.78 3.10 3.74
N ILE A 92 -18.15 1.85 3.41
CA ILE A 92 -19.16 1.54 2.38
C ILE A 92 -20.47 1.17 3.10
N PHE A 93 -21.43 2.10 3.15
CA PHE A 93 -22.69 1.91 3.87
C PHE A 93 -23.76 1.15 3.08
N SER A 94 -23.60 1.01 1.76
CA SER A 94 -24.61 0.42 0.88
C SER A 94 -24.57 -1.12 0.81
N GLY A 95 -23.77 -1.77 1.67
CA GLY A 95 -23.53 -3.21 1.59
C GLY A 95 -22.62 -3.61 0.42
N PRO A 96 -22.33 -4.91 0.25
CA PRO A 96 -21.53 -5.39 -0.86
C PRO A 96 -22.22 -5.12 -2.19
N LEU A 97 -21.51 -4.46 -3.13
CA LEU A 97 -22.01 -4.24 -4.50
C LEU A 97 -22.07 -5.54 -5.33
N VAL A 98 -21.40 -6.59 -4.85
CA VAL A 98 -21.39 -7.92 -5.43
C VAL A 98 -21.47 -8.94 -4.30
N SER A 99 -22.48 -9.79 -4.32
CA SER A 99 -22.65 -10.90 -3.38
C SER A 99 -21.76 -12.08 -3.79
N CYS A 100 -20.93 -12.56 -2.86
CA CYS A 100 -20.17 -13.81 -3.00
C CYS A 100 -21.09 -15.03 -2.90
#